data_AF-C3KRE4-F1
#
_entry.id   AF-C3KRE4-F1
#
_cell.length_a   1.000
_cell.length_b   1.000
_cell.length_c   1.000
_cell.angle_alpha   90.00
_cell.angle_beta   90.00
_cell.angle_gamma   90.00
#
_symmetry.space_group_name_H-M   'P 1'
#
loop_
_entity.id
_entity.type
_entity.pdbx_description
1 polymer ?
#
loop_
_entity_poly.entity_id
_entity_poly.type
_entity_poly.pdbx_seq_one_letter_code
_entity_poly.pdbx_strand_id
1 'polypeptide(L)'
;MQARRVIEIAESGGRLPIELIVVGYWASQAGAVVYVLNGVTPQAINLVLDPIVTTLPLSIPGVLYVSINDKARVCEAVRCADEIYAATETFRRLTALYGIAPSLVRSAATAIPRLESRTLLSEKDVRAPMPSEPHVVMPFPAMNRVRWGARDTTAKHPAKAAV
;
A
#
# COMPACT_ATOMS: atom_id res chain seq x y z
N MET A 1 -7.68 7.14 14.00
CA MET A 1 -6.59 6.38 13.37
C MET A 1 -7.20 5.67 12.18
N GLN A 2 -6.73 5.94 10.96
CA GLN A 2 -7.25 5.25 9.77
C GLN A 2 -6.40 4.01 9.51
N ALA A 3 -6.84 2.87 10.03
CA ALA A 3 -6.18 1.59 9.82
C ALA A 3 -6.83 0.90 8.62
N ARG A 4 -6.05 0.46 7.64
CA ARG A 4 -6.59 -0.37 6.55
C ARG A 4 -6.94 -1.76 7.08
N ARG A 5 -6.11 -2.29 8.00
CA ARG A 5 -6.30 -3.62 8.58
C ARG A 5 -6.00 -3.63 10.07
N VAL A 6 -6.72 -4.45 10.80
CA VAL A 6 -6.47 -4.77 12.20
C VAL A 6 -6.21 -6.27 12.30
N ILE A 7 -5.06 -6.62 12.88
CA ILE A 7 -4.64 -8.01 13.06
C ILE A 7 -4.33 -8.21 14.54
N GLU A 8 -5.01 -9.15 15.18
CA GLU A 8 -4.61 -9.60 16.51
C GLU A 8 -3.36 -10.47 16.42
N ILE A 9 -2.36 -10.11 17.23
CA ILE A 9 -1.15 -10.91 17.43
C ILE A 9 -1.19 -11.47 18.84
N ALA A 10 -1.34 -12.79 18.93
CA ALA A 10 -1.37 -13.56 20.16
C ALA A 10 -0.41 -14.74 20.05
N GLU A 11 0.21 -15.11 21.17
CA GLU A 11 0.99 -16.35 21.23
C GLU A 11 0.08 -17.57 21.20
N SER A 12 0.54 -18.63 20.54
CA SER A 12 -0.08 -19.95 20.57
C SER A 12 0.97 -20.98 20.97
N GLY A 13 0.76 -21.67 22.10
CA GLY A 13 1.72 -22.64 22.62
C GLY A 13 3.09 -22.04 22.96
N GLY A 14 3.13 -20.78 23.42
CA GLY A 14 4.37 -20.05 23.74
C GLY A 14 5.18 -19.62 22.52
N ARG A 15 4.58 -19.61 21.32
CA ARG A 15 5.22 -19.19 20.08
C ARG A 15 4.48 -18.01 19.46
N LEU A 16 5.26 -17.05 18.95
CA LEU A 16 4.75 -15.93 18.17
C LEU A 16 4.40 -16.38 16.75
N PRO A 17 3.34 -15.82 16.14
CA PRO A 17 2.99 -16.08 14.76
C PRO A 17 3.89 -15.26 13.81
N ILE A 18 5.16 -15.66 13.70
CA ILE A 18 6.21 -14.95 12.95
C ILE A 18 5.75 -14.61 11.52
N GLU A 19 5.21 -15.58 10.79
CA GLU A 19 4.78 -15.39 9.41
C GLU A 19 3.66 -14.34 9.28
N LEU A 20 2.69 -14.34 10.19
CA LEU A 20 1.62 -13.35 10.21
C LEU A 20 2.15 -11.93 10.49
N ILE A 21 3.15 -11.83 11.37
CA ILE A 21 3.83 -10.56 11.67
C ILE A 21 4.54 -10.06 10.42
N VAL A 22 5.37 -10.88 9.77
CA VAL A 22 6.10 -10.48 8.55
C VAL A 22 5.15 -10.06 7.44
N VAL A 23 4.14 -10.89 7.14
CA VAL A 23 3.19 -10.63 6.05
C VAL A 23 2.31 -9.42 6.36
N GLY A 24 1.93 -9.20 7.61
CA GLY A 24 1.22 -7.99 8.03
C GLY A 24 2.05 -6.71 7.81
N TYR A 25 3.36 -6.78 8.04
CA TYR A 25 4.26 -5.66 7.83
C TYR A 25 4.41 -5.37 6.33
N TRP A 26 4.57 -6.40 5.50
CA TRP A 26 4.57 -6.23 4.05
C TRP A 26 3.26 -5.68 3.50
N ALA A 27 2.12 -6.09 4.06
CA ALA A 27 0.81 -5.57 3.69
C ALA A 27 0.63 -4.07 4.04
N SER A 28 1.48 -3.52 4.92
CA SER A 28 1.46 -2.10 5.26
C SER A 28 1.85 -1.18 4.10
N GLN A 29 2.52 -1.70 3.08
CA GLN A 29 2.78 -0.98 1.81
C GLN A 29 1.50 -0.45 1.16
N ALA A 30 0.38 -1.14 1.35
CA ALA A 30 -0.91 -0.75 0.80
C ALA A 30 -1.75 0.12 1.77
N GLY A 31 -1.27 0.40 2.98
CA GLY A 31 -2.00 1.17 3.99
C GLY A 31 -1.70 0.70 5.40
N ALA A 32 -1.83 1.59 6.40
CA ALA A 32 -1.47 1.32 7.78
C ALA A 32 -2.14 0.04 8.33
N VAL A 33 -1.35 -0.79 9.00
CA VAL A 33 -1.84 -2.00 9.67
C VAL A 33 -1.70 -1.83 11.18
N VAL A 34 -2.74 -2.18 11.93
CA VAL A 34 -2.70 -2.17 13.39
C VAL A 34 -2.51 -3.60 13.90
N TYR A 35 -1.48 -3.79 14.71
CA TYR A 35 -1.33 -5.00 15.51
C TYR A 35 -1.92 -4.80 16.89
N VAL A 36 -2.98 -5.55 17.18
CA VAL A 36 -3.53 -5.65 18.52
C VAL A 36 -2.77 -6.72 19.27
N LEU A 37 -1.94 -6.30 20.22
CA LEU A 37 -1.05 -7.18 20.97
C LEU A 37 -1.80 -7.79 22.16
N ASN A 38 -1.97 -9.11 22.14
CA ASN A 38 -2.64 -9.89 23.18
C ASN A 38 -1.64 -10.86 23.84
N GLY A 39 -1.14 -10.48 25.01
CA GLY A 39 -0.09 -11.24 25.70
C GLY A 39 1.29 -11.12 25.03
N VAL A 40 1.45 -10.25 24.03
CA VAL A 40 2.69 -10.04 23.28
C VAL A 40 3.25 -8.65 23.56
N THR A 41 4.58 -8.55 23.67
CA THR A 41 5.25 -7.26 23.87
C THR A 41 5.65 -6.63 22.52
N PRO A 42 5.64 -5.28 22.42
CA PRO A 42 6.22 -4.58 21.27
C PRO A 42 7.63 -5.02 20.92
N GLN A 43 8.47 -5.27 21.93
CA GLN A 43 9.86 -5.69 21.76
C GLN A 43 9.94 -7.04 21.04
N ALA A 44 9.07 -7.98 21.39
CA ALA A 44 9.04 -9.29 20.75
C ALA A 44 8.61 -9.22 19.27
N ILE A 45 7.72 -8.28 18.93
CA ILE A 45 7.38 -7.98 17.53
C ILE A 45 8.57 -7.35 16.81
N ASN A 46 9.25 -6.38 17.42
CA ASN A 46 10.41 -5.72 16.81
C ASN A 46 11.52 -6.73 16.50
N LEU A 47 11.81 -7.68 17.38
CA LEU A 47 12.79 -8.74 17.09
C LEU A 47 12.46 -9.55 15.83
N VAL A 48 11.16 -9.73 15.53
CA VAL A 48 10.71 -10.37 14.28
C VAL A 48 10.86 -9.41 13.09
N LEU A 49 10.62 -8.12 13.28
CA LEU A 49 10.60 -7.12 12.21
C LEU A 49 11.97 -6.51 11.89
N ASP A 50 12.91 -6.45 12.83
CA ASP A 50 14.22 -5.79 12.66
C ASP A 50 14.99 -6.28 11.41
N PRO A 51 15.02 -7.60 11.10
CA PRO A 51 15.69 -8.08 9.89
C PRO A 51 15.02 -7.65 8.58
N ILE A 52 13.73 -7.31 8.62
CA ILE A 52 12.93 -7.00 7.42
C ILE A 52 12.56 -5.52 7.28
N VAL A 53 12.65 -4.73 8.34
CA VAL A 53 12.31 -3.30 8.31
C VAL A 53 13.11 -2.56 7.25
N THR A 54 14.37 -2.95 7.05
CA THR A 54 15.30 -2.38 6.05
C THR A 54 15.01 -2.81 4.62
N THR A 55 14.14 -3.81 4.41
CA THR A 55 13.83 -4.36 3.08
C THR A 55 12.73 -3.59 2.35
N LEU A 56 11.98 -2.73 3.06
CA LEU A 56 10.92 -1.92 2.49
C LEU A 56 11.26 -0.43 2.45
N PRO A 57 10.66 0.35 1.54
CA PRO A 57 10.84 1.80 1.51
C PRO A 57 10.38 2.46 2.82
N LEU A 58 11.10 3.49 3.26
CA LEU A 58 10.72 4.28 4.44
C LEU A 58 9.40 5.06 4.28
N SER A 59 8.86 5.12 3.06
CA SER A 59 7.59 5.78 2.74
C SER A 59 6.35 4.95 3.08
N ILE A 60 6.51 3.69 3.47
CA ILE A 60 5.37 2.86 3.83
C ILE A 60 4.73 3.38 5.15
N PRO A 61 3.41 3.30 5.30
CA PRO A 61 2.72 3.63 6.55
C PRO A 61 3.20 2.83 7.77
N GLY A 62 3.64 1.59 7.54
CA GLY A 62 4.12 0.70 8.59
C GLY A 62 3.01 0.12 9.47
N VAL A 63 3.41 -0.36 10.64
CA VAL A 63 2.56 -1.04 11.60
C VAL A 63 2.44 -0.23 12.90
N LEU A 64 1.25 -0.20 13.48
CA LEU A 64 0.97 0.44 14.76
C LEU A 64 0.66 -0.61 15.81
N TYR A 65 1.35 -0.55 16.93
CA TYR A 65 1.11 -1.46 18.05
C TYR A 65 0.09 -0.88 19.01
N VAL A 66 -0.95 -1.66 19.29
CA VAL A 66 -1.98 -1.32 20.26
C VAL A 66 -2.10 -2.48 21.24
N SER A 67 -1.95 -2.20 22.53
CA SER A 67 -2.23 -3.23 23.55
C SER A 67 -3.72 -3.58 23.52
N ILE A 68 -4.08 -4.87 23.62
CA ILE A 68 -5.48 -5.29 23.77
C ILE A 68 -6.17 -4.65 24.99
N ASN A 69 -5.39 -4.21 25.98
CA ASN A 69 -5.87 -3.53 27.17
C ASN A 69 -6.21 -2.05 26.94
N ASP A 70 -5.69 -1.44 25.88
CA ASP A 70 -6.06 -0.07 25.48
C ASP A 70 -7.38 -0.10 24.70
N LYS A 71 -8.48 -0.25 25.43
CA LYS A 71 -9.82 -0.42 24.86
C LYS A 71 -10.21 0.72 23.92
N ALA A 72 -9.81 1.95 24.24
CA ALA A 72 -10.14 3.12 23.44
C ALA A 72 -9.46 3.04 22.06
N ARG A 73 -8.14 2.78 22.03
CA ARG A 73 -7.43 2.62 20.76
C ARG A 73 -7.84 1.40 19.98
N VAL A 74 -8.13 0.27 20.65
CA VAL A 74 -8.65 -0.92 19.98
C VAL A 74 -10.00 -0.62 19.33
N CYS A 75 -10.93 0.02 20.06
CA CYS A 75 -12.25 0.40 19.55
C CYS A 75 -12.14 1.30 18.31
N GLU A 76 -11.30 2.33 18.39
CA GLU A 76 -11.01 3.23 17.28
C GLU A 76 -10.47 2.44 16.06
N ALA A 77 -9.47 1.61 16.27
CA ALA A 77 -8.83 0.85 15.19
C ALA A 77 -9.83 -0.10 14.50
N VAL A 78 -10.63 -0.85 15.27
CA VAL A 78 -11.56 -1.83 14.68
C VAL A 78 -12.73 -1.17 13.95
N ARG A 79 -13.17 0.02 14.38
CA ARG A 79 -14.26 0.75 13.72
C ARG A 79 -13.84 1.38 12.39
N CYS A 80 -12.56 1.68 12.23
CA CYS A 80 -12.02 2.27 11.01
C CYS A 80 -11.42 1.25 10.04
N ALA A 81 -11.35 -0.03 10.42
CA ALA A 81 -10.68 -1.06 9.64
C ALA A 81 -11.54 -1.63 8.51
N ASP A 82 -10.93 -1.79 7.33
CA ASP A 82 -11.56 -2.51 6.22
C ASP A 82 -11.59 -4.02 6.49
N GLU A 83 -10.54 -4.54 7.14
CA GLU A 83 -10.37 -5.96 7.42
C GLU A 83 -9.91 -6.18 8.86
N ILE A 84 -10.56 -7.13 9.55
CA ILE A 84 -10.25 -7.48 10.94
C ILE A 84 -9.95 -8.99 11.01
N TYR A 85 -8.80 -9.32 11.59
CA TYR A 85 -8.33 -10.69 11.79
C TYR A 85 -8.11 -10.95 13.27
N ALA A 86 -8.83 -11.94 13.81
CA ALA A 86 -8.77 -12.33 15.22
C ALA A 86 -8.18 -13.73 15.39
N ALA A 87 -7.22 -13.84 16.31
CA ALA A 87 -6.59 -15.08 16.75
C ALA A 87 -7.34 -15.71 17.92
N THR A 88 -7.93 -14.91 18.82
CA THR A 88 -8.56 -15.38 20.05
C THR A 88 -10.04 -15.05 20.13
N GLU A 89 -10.76 -15.86 20.91
CA GLU A 89 -12.16 -15.63 21.27
C GLU A 89 -12.33 -14.30 22.05
N THR A 90 -11.34 -13.96 22.89
CA THR A 90 -11.32 -12.72 23.68
C THR A 90 -11.45 -11.48 22.79
N PHE A 91 -10.63 -11.40 21.73
CA PHE A 91 -10.67 -10.28 20.81
C PHE A 91 -11.93 -10.28 19.92
N ARG A 92 -12.45 -11.45 19.55
CA ARG A 92 -13.76 -11.57 18.87
C ARG A 92 -14.90 -11.01 19.71
N ARG A 93 -14.92 -11.31 21.01
CA ARG A 93 -15.92 -10.75 21.93
C ARG A 93 -15.76 -9.24 22.08
N LEU A 94 -14.52 -8.77 22.17
CA LEU A 94 -14.21 -7.35 22.29
C LEU A 94 -14.69 -6.55 21.07
N THR A 95 -14.43 -7.06 19.85
CA THR A 95 -14.90 -6.45 18.60
C THR A 95 -16.43 -6.43 18.51
N ALA A 96 -17.11 -7.50 18.94
CA ALA A 96 -18.57 -7.52 19.02
C ALA A 96 -19.12 -6.46 19.98
N LEU A 97 -18.49 -6.26 21.15
CA LEU A 97 -18.86 -5.19 22.09
C LEU A 97 -18.68 -3.78 21.51
N TYR A 98 -17.80 -3.61 20.53
CA TYR A 98 -17.61 -2.34 19.83
C TYR A 98 -18.57 -2.10 18.67
N GLY A 99 -19.48 -3.06 18.43
CA GLY A 99 -20.52 -2.99 17.39
C GLY A 99 -20.11 -3.60 16.06
N ILE A 100 -19.02 -4.36 16.00
CA ILE A 100 -18.59 -5.05 14.78
C ILE A 100 -19.36 -6.36 14.64
N ALA A 101 -20.00 -6.56 13.49
CA ALA A 101 -20.70 -7.82 13.20
C ALA A 101 -19.71 -9.00 13.19
N PRO A 102 -19.99 -10.13 13.85
CA PRO A 102 -19.06 -11.27 13.92
C PRO A 102 -18.64 -11.82 12.55
N SER A 103 -19.51 -11.71 11.53
CA SER A 103 -19.21 -12.11 10.14
C SER A 103 -18.12 -11.29 9.46
N LEU A 104 -17.83 -10.08 9.98
CA LEU A 104 -16.77 -9.21 9.48
C LEU A 104 -15.40 -9.52 10.12
N VAL A 105 -15.37 -10.30 11.20
CA VAL A 105 -14.15 -10.66 11.94
C VAL A 105 -13.65 -12.04 11.51
N ARG A 106 -12.57 -12.05 10.73
CA ARG A 106 -11.99 -13.29 10.17
C ARG A 106 -11.01 -13.96 11.13
N SER A 107 -10.64 -15.19 10.85
CA SER A 107 -9.58 -15.88 11.58
C SER A 107 -8.20 -15.37 11.17
N ALA A 108 -7.32 -15.13 12.14
CA ALA A 108 -5.92 -14.81 11.90
C ALA A 108 -5.21 -15.90 11.05
N ALA A 109 -5.62 -17.17 11.18
CA ALA A 109 -5.12 -18.26 10.34
C ALA A 109 -5.43 -18.08 8.83
N THR A 110 -6.46 -17.30 8.50
CA THR A 110 -6.84 -17.00 7.10
C THR A 110 -6.23 -15.70 6.58
N ALA A 111 -5.46 -14.99 7.42
CA ALA A 111 -4.90 -13.69 7.08
C ALA A 111 -3.76 -13.80 6.06
N ILE A 112 -2.81 -14.71 6.29
CA ILE A 112 -1.60 -14.88 5.46
C ILE A 112 -1.94 -14.93 3.95
N PRO A 113 -2.74 -15.90 3.45
CA PRO A 113 -3.00 -15.99 2.01
C PRO A 113 -3.76 -14.77 1.46
N ARG A 114 -4.55 -14.08 2.28
CA ARG A 114 -5.29 -12.86 1.88
C ARG A 114 -4.38 -11.64 1.76
N LEU A 115 -3.39 -11.54 2.64
CA LEU A 115 -2.43 -10.45 2.66
C LEU A 115 -1.41 -10.62 1.53
N GLU A 116 -0.87 -11.82 1.34
CA GLU A 116 0.09 -12.14 0.26
C GLU A 116 -0.50 -11.87 -1.13
N SER A 117 -1.72 -12.36 -1.39
CA SER A 117 -2.40 -12.17 -2.68
C SER A 117 -2.52 -10.68 -3.05
N ARG A 118 -2.63 -9.79 -2.06
CA ARG A 118 -2.77 -8.35 -2.27
C ARG A 118 -1.44 -7.62 -2.37
N THR A 119 -0.42 -8.05 -1.63
CA THR A 119 0.94 -7.52 -1.78
C THR A 119 1.48 -7.79 -3.19
N LEU A 120 1.25 -9.01 -3.72
CA LEU A 120 1.65 -9.37 -5.09
C LEU A 120 0.90 -8.59 -6.18
N LEU A 121 -0.36 -8.22 -5.93
CA LEU A 121 -1.12 -7.35 -6.85
C LEU A 121 -0.60 -5.92 -6.82
N SER A 122 -0.25 -5.40 -5.64
CA SER A 122 0.36 -4.08 -5.49
C SER A 122 1.72 -3.98 -6.20
N GLU A 123 2.54 -5.04 -6.18
CA GLU A 123 3.79 -5.07 -6.96
C GLU A 123 3.57 -5.08 -8.47
N LYS A 124 2.50 -5.73 -8.95
CA LYS A 124 2.14 -5.72 -10.38
C LYS A 124 1.70 -4.34 -10.84
N ASP A 125 0.94 -3.62 -10.01
CA ASP A 125 0.49 -2.27 -10.33
C ASP A 125 1.66 -1.26 -10.32
N VAL A 126 2.64 -1.44 -9.44
CA VAL A 126 3.87 -0.60 -9.42
C VAL A 126 4.81 -0.90 -10.60
N ARG A 127 4.75 -2.11 -11.18
CA ARG A 127 5.54 -2.50 -12.36
C ARG A 127 4.83 -2.30 -13.69
N ALA A 128 3.59 -1.80 -13.73
CA ALA A 128 3.00 -1.35 -14.98
C ALA A 128 3.76 -0.09 -15.43
N PRO A 129 4.49 -0.11 -16.57
CA PRO A 129 4.88 1.13 -17.18
C PRO A 129 3.57 1.83 -17.52
N MET A 130 3.41 3.07 -17.05
CA MET A 130 2.44 3.98 -17.67
C MET A 130 2.64 3.84 -19.18
N PRO A 131 1.65 3.35 -19.96
CA PRO A 131 1.72 3.53 -21.39
C PRO A 131 1.70 5.04 -21.56
N SER A 132 2.85 5.59 -21.91
CA SER A 132 2.94 6.93 -22.47
C SER A 132 1.95 6.91 -23.62
N GLU A 133 0.83 7.61 -23.45
CA GLU A 133 -0.08 7.84 -24.56
C GLU A 133 0.75 8.42 -25.70
N PRO A 134 0.82 7.76 -26.87
CA PRO A 134 1.38 8.41 -28.03
C PRO A 134 0.46 9.61 -28.31
N HIS A 135 1.05 10.80 -28.32
CA HIS A 135 0.37 12.03 -28.73
C HIS A 135 -0.30 11.80 -30.08
N VAL A 136 -1.63 11.63 -30.08
CA VAL A 136 -2.44 11.67 -31.28
C VAL A 136 -2.60 13.14 -31.64
N VAL A 137 -1.72 13.62 -32.52
CA VAL A 137 -1.92 14.90 -33.20
C VAL A 137 -3.11 14.74 -34.13
N MET A 138 -4.27 15.25 -33.71
CA MET A 138 -5.42 15.39 -34.60
C MET A 138 -5.19 16.56 -35.58
N PRO A 139 -5.53 16.41 -36.87
CA PRO A 139 -5.41 17.49 -37.85
C PRO A 139 -6.62 18.41 -37.74
N PHE A 140 -6.40 19.70 -37.49
CA PHE A 140 -7.45 20.71 -37.67
C PHE A 140 -7.54 21.10 -39.15
N PRO A 141 -8.75 21.15 -39.76
CA PRO A 141 -8.94 21.58 -41.13
C PRO A 141 -9.11 23.10 -41.16
N ALA A 142 -8.33 23.78 -42.01
CA ALA A 142 -8.66 25.13 -42.46
C ALA A 142 -8.29 25.27 -43.95
N MET A 143 -9.33 25.17 -44.78
CA MET A 143 -9.30 25.66 -46.15
C MET A 143 -9.03 27.17 -46.15
N ASN A 144 -8.05 27.64 -46.91
CA ASN A 144 -8.36 28.34 -48.16
C ASN A 144 -7.11 28.67 -48.98
N ARG A 145 -7.26 28.40 -50.28
CA ARG A 145 -6.36 28.73 -51.39
C ARG A 145 -6.18 30.24 -51.53
N VAL A 146 -4.95 30.68 -51.81
CA VAL A 146 -4.64 31.56 -52.97
C VAL A 146 -3.26 31.19 -53.53
N ARG A 147 -3.20 31.17 -54.85
CA ARG A 147 -2.15 30.73 -55.78
C ARG A 147 -1.50 31.96 -56.43
N TRP A 148 -0.17 32.02 -56.52
CA TRP A 148 0.72 32.65 -57.53
C TRP A 148 2.07 32.93 -56.84
N GLY A 149 3.28 32.76 -57.39
CA GLY A 149 3.78 32.33 -58.68
C GLY A 149 5.31 32.42 -58.64
N ALA A 150 5.99 31.61 -59.46
CA ALA A 150 7.44 31.51 -59.54
C ALA A 150 8.11 32.79 -60.08
N ARG A 151 9.33 33.08 -59.59
CA ARG A 151 10.50 33.37 -60.45
C ARG A 151 11.82 33.38 -59.67
N ASP A 152 12.81 32.84 -60.37
CA ASP A 152 14.23 32.68 -60.03
C ASP A 152 15.00 34.00 -59.84
N THR A 153 16.05 33.97 -59.02
CA THR A 153 17.48 34.04 -59.43
C THR A 153 18.39 34.70 -58.36
N THR A 154 19.48 33.99 -58.04
CA THR A 154 20.84 34.45 -57.67
C THR A 154 21.07 35.56 -56.63
N ALA A 155 21.86 35.25 -55.58
CA ALA A 155 23.28 35.68 -55.49
C ALA A 155 23.99 35.24 -54.19
N LYS A 156 25.12 34.52 -54.37
CA LYS A 156 26.44 34.58 -53.70
C LYS A 156 26.58 34.67 -52.15
N HIS A 157 27.22 33.63 -51.61
CA HIS A 157 28.19 33.51 -50.48
C HIS A 157 29.28 34.63 -50.41
N PRO A 158 30.18 34.73 -49.38
CA PRO A 158 30.66 33.70 -48.43
C PRO A 158 30.91 34.13 -46.95
N ALA A 159 31.40 33.15 -46.18
CA ALA A 159 31.81 33.12 -44.77
C ALA A 159 33.01 34.00 -44.37
N LYS A 160 33.17 34.29 -43.06
CA LYS A 160 34.43 34.06 -42.31
C LYS A 160 34.34 34.20 -40.77
N ALA A 161 34.88 33.17 -40.12
CA ALA A 161 35.66 33.02 -38.88
C ALA A 161 35.67 34.06 -37.74
N ALA A 162 35.66 33.44 -36.55
CA ALA A 162 36.10 33.82 -35.22
C ALA A 162 37.31 34.78 -35.10
N VAL A 163 37.28 35.55 -34.02
CA VAL A 163 38.39 35.79 -33.07
C VAL A 163 37.81 35.68 -31.66
#